data_AF-A0AAV0T0K3-F1
#
_entry.id   AF-A0AAV0T0K3-F1
#
_cell.length_a   1.000
_cell.length_b   1.000
_cell.length_c   1.000
_cell.angle_alpha   90.00
_cell.angle_beta   90.00
_cell.angle_gamma   90.00
#
_symmetry.space_group_name_H-M   'P 1'
#
loop_
_entity.id
_entity.type
_entity.pdbx_description
1 polymer ?
#
loop_
_entity_poly.entity_id
_entity_poly.type
_entity_poly.pdbx_seq_one_letter_code
_entity_poly.pdbx_strand_id
1 'polypeptide(L)'
;MTTALIPIADGSEEIEAITLADVLTRGGVQVTLATVGNKPQNIVTMSRGVKVQGDVAIEECTGKNFDLVVCPGGMPGAEHLRDSKEVVALLQKQKEDNKLYGAICAAPAVVLHTHGLLPSGPATSYPSFESKMTGVDYKHENVVVNGKCVTSQGPGTAMAMGVKLVELLCGHEKAQSVAQGLLNTLQEKKLHLIKSRLNQEQVEDDVCRQNYGDKKWARPLSSSFNRKFRADMYRCFSLVREAKTSDRTARDKLNENQEKSEALSRDKASLDHELPELQQNNFSCKEEIACVSSLFSHLERHVQEKHHVLYDFRHSYNNFDALPELLSGKNAGAVFTDTAFEAEKQSLCDEFERRISSICKLERYMLQEIVKANARFEAKKEISHVLRERQTFLQYLNDGADVFEQLHSHVEEKKVLR
;
A
#
# COMPACT_ATOMS: atom_id res chain seq x y z
N MET A 1 19.00 13.56 9.61
CA MET A 1 18.96 12.79 8.35
C MET A 1 19.42 11.38 8.69
N THR A 2 18.70 10.35 8.25
CA THR A 2 19.02 8.96 8.57
C THR A 2 20.26 8.50 7.81
N THR A 3 21.16 7.77 8.45
CA THR A 3 22.48 7.37 7.94
C THR A 3 22.69 5.86 7.98
N ALA A 4 23.35 5.30 6.96
CA ALA A 4 23.69 3.88 6.90
C ALA A 4 25.12 3.67 6.44
N LEU A 5 25.80 2.69 7.04
CA LEU A 5 27.13 2.23 6.64
C LEU A 5 27.05 0.84 6.03
N ILE A 6 27.70 0.67 4.88
CA ILE A 6 27.88 -0.63 4.22
C ILE A 6 29.39 -0.84 4.03
N PRO A 7 30.06 -1.64 4.89
CA PRO A 7 31.45 -1.95 4.70
C PRO A 7 31.63 -2.93 3.53
N ILE A 8 32.58 -2.64 2.64
CA ILE A 8 32.92 -3.45 1.48
C ILE A 8 34.42 -3.78 1.48
N ALA A 9 34.74 -5.01 1.11
CA ALA A 9 36.10 -5.52 1.00
C ALA A 9 36.28 -6.26 -0.33
N ASP A 10 37.52 -6.56 -0.70
CA ASP A 10 37.78 -7.49 -1.81
C ASP A 10 37.05 -8.80 -1.58
N GLY A 11 36.32 -9.27 -2.60
CA GLY A 11 35.51 -10.49 -2.53
C GLY A 11 34.12 -10.30 -1.91
N SER A 12 33.69 -9.08 -1.60
CA SER A 12 32.29 -8.81 -1.21
C SER A 12 31.36 -9.04 -2.39
N GLU A 13 30.12 -9.46 -2.14
CA GLU A 13 29.14 -9.70 -3.20
C GLU A 13 28.54 -8.39 -3.72
N GLU A 14 28.66 -8.13 -5.01
CA GLU A 14 28.30 -6.84 -5.60
C GLU A 14 26.79 -6.56 -5.68
N ILE A 15 25.95 -7.57 -5.94
CA ILE A 15 24.50 -7.39 -5.97
C ILE A 15 24.01 -7.02 -4.57
N GLU A 16 24.52 -7.69 -3.53
CA GLU A 16 24.15 -7.45 -2.14
C GLU A 16 24.54 -6.05 -1.68
N ALA A 17 25.80 -5.66 -1.86
CA ALA A 17 26.29 -4.35 -1.43
C ALA A 17 25.59 -3.21 -2.17
N ILE A 18 25.54 -3.28 -3.51
CA ILE A 18 25.01 -2.19 -4.34
C ILE A 18 23.49 -2.11 -4.24
N THR A 19 22.77 -3.24 -4.22
CA THR A 19 21.31 -3.21 -4.07
C THR A 19 20.91 -2.61 -2.72
N LEU A 20 21.59 -2.96 -1.64
CA LEU A 20 21.32 -2.37 -0.33
C LEU A 20 21.57 -0.85 -0.34
N ALA A 21 22.70 -0.40 -0.88
CA ALA A 21 23.02 1.03 -1.00
C ALA A 21 21.95 1.78 -1.81
N ASP A 22 21.58 1.23 -2.95
CA ASP A 22 20.65 1.81 -3.91
C ASP A 22 19.22 1.90 -3.34
N VAL A 23 18.73 0.85 -2.68
CA VAL A 23 17.39 0.83 -2.07
C VAL A 23 17.31 1.78 -0.87
N LEU A 24 18.33 1.79 0.00
CA LEU A 24 18.40 2.70 1.14
C LEU A 24 18.43 4.17 0.69
N THR A 25 19.22 4.48 -0.35
CA THR A 25 19.30 5.83 -0.93
C THR A 25 17.94 6.29 -1.47
N ARG A 26 17.19 5.42 -2.17
CA ARG A 26 15.79 5.73 -2.58
C ARG A 26 14.85 5.96 -1.39
N GLY A 27 15.14 5.32 -0.27
CA GLY A 27 14.48 5.54 1.02
C GLY A 27 14.78 6.90 1.67
N GLY A 28 15.69 7.70 1.11
CA GLY A 28 16.15 8.96 1.69
C GLY A 28 17.22 8.78 2.78
N VAL A 29 17.85 7.60 2.86
CA VAL A 29 18.95 7.32 3.79
C VAL A 29 20.26 7.74 3.15
N GLN A 30 21.09 8.46 3.90
CA GLN A 30 22.45 8.79 3.49
C GLN A 30 23.35 7.56 3.68
N VAL A 31 23.71 6.90 2.59
CA VAL A 31 24.55 5.70 2.60
C VAL A 31 26.02 6.07 2.47
N THR A 32 26.88 5.40 3.23
CA THR A 32 28.34 5.41 3.10
C THR A 32 28.83 4.00 2.77
N LEU A 33 29.49 3.83 1.63
CA LEU A 33 30.24 2.64 1.27
C LEU A 33 31.68 2.78 1.78
N ALA A 34 32.05 2.04 2.81
CA ALA A 34 33.37 2.13 3.42
C ALA A 34 34.26 0.95 3.02
N THR A 35 35.45 1.22 2.49
CA THR A 35 36.37 0.16 2.06
C THR A 35 37.22 -0.38 3.20
N VAL A 36 37.36 -1.70 3.24
CA VAL A 36 38.17 -2.41 4.24
C VAL A 36 39.48 -2.89 3.60
N GLY A 37 40.58 -2.73 4.35
CA GLY A 37 41.89 -3.27 3.98
C GLY A 37 42.80 -2.30 3.22
N ASN A 38 42.75 -1.00 3.53
CA ASN A 38 43.66 0.04 3.02
C ASN A 38 43.81 0.03 1.48
N LYS A 39 42.69 0.21 0.77
CA LYS A 39 42.66 0.14 -0.69
C LYS A 39 43.12 1.45 -1.34
N PRO A 40 44.00 1.41 -2.36
CA PRO A 40 44.32 2.58 -3.16
C PRO A 40 43.03 3.18 -3.75
N GLN A 41 42.83 4.49 -3.53
CA GLN A 41 41.66 5.24 -3.99
C GLN A 41 40.32 4.65 -3.49
N ASN A 42 40.32 3.87 -2.40
CA ASN A 42 39.15 3.18 -1.89
C ASN A 42 38.49 2.27 -2.95
N ILE A 43 39.25 1.61 -3.82
CA ILE A 43 38.71 0.69 -4.83
C ILE A 43 38.89 -0.76 -4.39
N VAL A 44 37.78 -1.50 -4.32
CA VAL A 44 37.75 -2.95 -4.05
C VAL A 44 37.37 -3.74 -5.30
N THR A 45 37.86 -4.98 -5.41
CA THR A 45 37.44 -5.96 -6.42
C THR A 45 36.43 -6.91 -5.80
N MET A 46 35.18 -6.82 -6.25
CA MET A 46 34.05 -7.62 -5.75
C MET A 46 34.16 -9.09 -6.19
N SER A 47 33.31 -9.95 -5.63
CA SER A 47 33.38 -11.42 -5.79
C SER A 47 33.32 -11.92 -7.24
N ARG A 48 32.68 -11.18 -8.16
CA ARG A 48 32.64 -11.50 -9.60
C ARG A 48 33.51 -10.59 -10.46
N GLY A 49 34.42 -9.84 -9.85
CA GLY A 49 35.42 -9.02 -10.55
C GLY A 49 34.99 -7.58 -10.86
N VAL A 50 33.78 -7.17 -10.48
CA VAL A 50 33.35 -5.77 -10.57
C VAL A 50 34.23 -4.93 -9.65
N LYS A 51 34.74 -3.79 -10.14
CA LYS A 51 35.46 -2.83 -9.31
C LYS A 51 34.49 -1.79 -8.78
N VAL A 52 34.49 -1.61 -7.46
CA VAL A 52 33.64 -0.62 -6.78
C VAL A 52 34.55 0.34 -6.03
N GLN A 53 34.33 1.64 -6.23
CA GLN A 53 34.97 2.70 -5.45
C GLN A 53 34.06 3.03 -4.26
N GLY A 54 34.55 2.83 -3.05
CA GLY A 54 33.87 3.29 -1.84
C GLY A 54 34.12 4.78 -1.59
N ASP A 55 33.28 5.36 -0.74
CA ASP A 55 33.32 6.79 -0.41
C ASP A 55 34.53 7.12 0.48
N VAL A 56 34.82 6.24 1.45
CA VAL A 56 35.86 6.43 2.49
C VAL A 56 36.55 5.11 2.84
N ALA A 57 37.67 5.19 3.54
CA ALA A 57 38.26 4.03 4.22
C ALA A 57 37.49 3.73 5.52
N ILE A 58 37.42 2.46 5.94
CA ILE A 58 36.67 2.06 7.15
C ILE A 58 37.21 2.72 8.42
N GLU A 59 38.51 3.01 8.46
CA GLU A 59 39.20 3.68 9.55
C GLU A 59 38.57 5.06 9.83
N GLU A 60 38.12 5.77 8.78
CA GLU A 60 37.45 7.07 8.88
C GLU A 60 36.01 6.99 9.43
N CYS A 61 35.44 5.79 9.50
CA CYS A 61 34.12 5.56 10.09
C CYS A 61 34.20 5.30 11.60
N THR A 62 35.40 5.02 12.12
CA THR A 62 35.61 4.75 13.54
C THR A 62 35.18 5.94 14.40
N GLY A 63 34.40 5.68 15.45
CA GLY A 63 33.88 6.72 16.36
C GLY A 63 32.66 7.48 15.84
N LYS A 64 32.30 7.35 14.55
CA LYS A 64 31.04 7.92 14.03
C LYS A 64 29.83 7.10 14.50
N ASN A 65 28.66 7.72 14.39
CA ASN A 65 27.37 7.10 14.68
C ASN A 65 26.61 6.89 13.38
N PHE A 66 26.01 5.72 13.22
CA PHE A 66 25.12 5.41 12.09
C PHE A 66 23.79 4.88 12.61
N ASP A 67 22.71 5.09 11.87
CA ASP A 67 21.40 4.52 12.20
C ASP A 67 21.31 3.04 11.79
N LEU A 68 22.12 2.64 10.79
CA LEU A 68 22.26 1.27 10.30
C LEU A 68 23.72 0.93 9.96
N VAL A 69 24.17 -0.27 10.32
CA VAL A 69 25.38 -0.90 9.75
C VAL A 69 24.98 -2.26 9.18
N VAL A 70 25.17 -2.48 7.87
CA VAL A 70 24.77 -3.75 7.22
C VAL A 70 25.90 -4.35 6.39
N CYS A 71 26.25 -5.61 6.68
CA CYS A 71 27.37 -6.31 6.05
C CYS A 71 26.89 -7.16 4.86
N PRO A 72 27.41 -6.93 3.63
CA PRO A 72 27.23 -7.85 2.52
C PRO A 72 28.00 -9.16 2.74
N GLY A 73 27.59 -10.21 2.05
CA GLY A 73 28.30 -11.47 1.99
C GLY A 73 29.35 -11.47 0.88
N GLY A 74 29.50 -12.63 0.23
CA GLY A 74 30.60 -12.92 -0.68
C GLY A 74 31.83 -13.44 0.05
N MET A 75 32.60 -14.29 -0.62
CA MET A 75 33.84 -14.86 -0.09
C MET A 75 34.98 -14.54 -1.07
N PRO A 76 36.15 -14.07 -0.59
CA PRO A 76 36.55 -13.90 0.81
C PRO A 76 36.04 -12.60 1.49
N GLY A 77 35.16 -11.81 0.86
CA GLY A 77 34.72 -10.51 1.40
C GLY A 77 34.22 -10.55 2.84
N ALA A 78 33.33 -11.48 3.17
CA ALA A 78 32.81 -11.65 4.53
C ALA A 78 33.91 -12.03 5.54
N GLU A 79 34.99 -12.69 5.13
CA GLU A 79 36.14 -12.99 5.99
C GLU A 79 36.96 -11.72 6.26
N HIS A 80 37.20 -10.91 5.23
CA HIS A 80 37.83 -9.60 5.42
C HIS A 80 37.02 -8.69 6.34
N LEU A 81 35.68 -8.72 6.26
CA LEU A 81 34.80 -7.99 7.18
C LEU A 81 34.86 -8.56 8.61
N ARG A 82 34.88 -9.89 8.76
CA ARG A 82 35.04 -10.56 10.06
C ARG A 82 36.35 -10.17 10.74
N ASP A 83 37.42 -10.03 9.96
CA ASP A 83 38.77 -9.83 10.47
C ASP A 83 39.13 -8.33 10.67
N SER A 84 38.30 -7.40 10.18
CA SER A 84 38.46 -5.96 10.43
C SER A 84 37.97 -5.59 11.83
N LYS A 85 38.89 -5.08 12.65
CA LYS A 85 38.59 -4.61 14.01
C LYS A 85 37.63 -3.43 14.00
N GLU A 86 37.73 -2.59 13.00
CA GLU A 86 36.91 -1.40 12.80
C GLU A 86 35.45 -1.78 12.53
N VAL A 87 35.21 -2.73 11.62
CA VAL A 87 33.87 -3.25 11.32
C VAL A 87 33.24 -3.90 12.56
N VAL A 88 34.00 -4.75 13.26
CA VAL A 88 33.50 -5.45 14.45
C VAL A 88 33.16 -4.47 15.57
N ALA A 89 34.00 -3.46 15.82
CA ALA A 89 33.74 -2.43 16.82
C ALA A 89 32.47 -1.61 16.49
N LEU A 90 32.26 -1.27 15.21
CA LEU A 90 31.05 -0.58 14.76
C LEU A 90 29.79 -1.42 14.98
N LEU A 91 29.83 -2.73 14.68
CA LEU A 91 28.69 -3.62 14.89
C LEU A 91 28.39 -3.85 16.38
N GLN A 92 29.42 -4.01 17.21
CA GLN A 92 29.27 -4.13 18.67
C GLN A 92 28.60 -2.88 19.23
N LYS A 93 29.06 -1.70 18.82
CA LYS A 93 28.46 -0.43 19.21
C LYS A 93 27.00 -0.31 18.75
N GLN A 94 26.64 -0.74 17.54
CA GLN A 94 25.22 -0.76 17.11
C GLN A 94 24.36 -1.63 18.03
N LYS A 95 24.87 -2.80 18.44
CA LYS A 95 24.15 -3.70 19.35
C LYS A 95 24.01 -3.08 20.74
N GLU A 96 25.07 -2.49 21.28
CA GLU A 96 25.08 -1.82 22.59
C GLU A 96 24.15 -0.60 22.63
N ASP A 97 24.16 0.22 21.57
CA ASP A 97 23.31 1.41 21.42
C ASP A 97 21.86 1.06 21.03
N ASN A 98 21.51 -0.22 20.90
CA ASN A 98 20.20 -0.70 20.45
C ASN A 98 19.76 -0.09 19.09
N LYS A 99 20.70 0.02 18.15
CA LYS A 99 20.51 0.53 16.79
C LYS A 99 20.47 -0.60 15.78
N LEU A 100 19.94 -0.32 14.59
CA LEU A 100 19.80 -1.33 13.56
C LEU A 100 21.17 -1.78 13.05
N TYR A 101 21.31 -3.09 12.90
CA TYR A 101 22.44 -3.70 12.21
C TYR A 101 21.98 -4.96 11.49
N GLY A 102 22.77 -5.43 10.55
CA GLY A 102 22.39 -6.63 9.82
C GLY A 102 23.49 -7.23 8.97
N ALA A 103 23.18 -8.38 8.40
CA ALA A 103 24.05 -9.06 7.48
C ALA A 103 23.26 -9.90 6.49
N ILE A 104 23.83 -10.15 5.32
CA ILE A 104 23.21 -10.96 4.26
C ILE A 104 24.17 -12.07 3.80
N CYS A 105 23.59 -13.19 3.36
CA CYS A 105 24.33 -14.27 2.72
C CYS A 105 25.30 -14.99 3.65
N ALA A 106 26.61 -14.94 3.39
CA ALA A 106 27.62 -15.55 4.24
C ALA A 106 27.85 -14.75 5.53
N ALA A 107 27.63 -13.43 5.52
CA ALA A 107 27.99 -12.55 6.62
C ALA A 107 27.24 -12.79 7.95
N PRO A 108 25.96 -13.23 7.98
CA PRO A 108 25.32 -13.66 9.24
C PRO A 108 26.12 -14.73 9.98
N ALA A 109 26.62 -15.76 9.27
CA ALA A 109 27.39 -16.83 9.86
C ALA A 109 28.87 -16.47 10.08
N VAL A 110 29.47 -15.78 9.11
CA VAL A 110 30.92 -15.51 9.12
C VAL A 110 31.27 -14.32 10.00
N VAL A 111 30.44 -13.27 10.03
CA VAL A 111 30.68 -12.04 10.78
C VAL A 111 29.87 -12.02 12.07
N LEU A 112 28.53 -12.06 11.98
CA LEU A 112 27.69 -11.84 13.16
C LEU A 112 27.75 -12.99 14.17
N HIS A 113 27.64 -14.24 13.71
CA HIS A 113 27.68 -15.41 14.58
C HIS A 113 29.04 -15.56 15.26
N THR A 114 30.14 -15.46 14.49
CA THR A 114 31.52 -15.55 15.00
C THR A 114 31.80 -14.58 16.15
N HIS A 115 31.26 -13.36 16.07
CA HIS A 115 31.49 -12.30 17.07
C HIS A 115 30.39 -12.21 18.14
N GLY A 116 29.49 -13.21 18.23
CA GLY A 116 28.41 -13.22 19.24
C GLY A 116 27.40 -12.07 19.08
N LEU A 117 27.30 -11.50 17.88
CA LEU A 117 26.44 -10.36 17.60
C LEU A 117 24.98 -10.77 17.35
N LEU A 118 24.72 -12.01 16.96
CA LEU A 118 23.35 -12.51 16.81
C LEU A 118 22.62 -12.55 18.16
N PRO A 119 21.42 -11.97 18.29
CA PRO A 119 20.57 -12.15 19.46
C PRO A 119 20.01 -13.57 19.53
N SER A 120 19.62 -14.02 20.73
CA SER A 120 18.88 -15.27 20.88
C SER A 120 17.57 -15.21 20.09
N GLY A 121 17.26 -16.26 19.35
CA GLY A 121 16.03 -16.34 18.55
C GLY A 121 16.30 -16.43 17.05
N PRO A 122 15.37 -15.96 16.20
CA PRO A 122 15.39 -16.28 14.79
C PRO A 122 16.46 -15.52 14.01
N ALA A 123 17.12 -16.21 13.08
CA ALA A 123 17.96 -15.58 12.05
C ALA A 123 18.04 -16.46 10.79
N THR A 124 18.58 -15.93 9.71
CA THR A 124 18.83 -16.68 8.48
C THR A 124 20.22 -16.37 7.90
N SER A 125 20.68 -17.18 6.96
CA SER A 125 21.91 -16.97 6.20
C SER A 125 21.79 -17.60 4.81
N TYR A 126 22.85 -17.54 4.01
CA TYR A 126 22.91 -18.34 2.80
C TYR A 126 22.82 -19.83 3.15
N PRO A 127 22.05 -20.65 2.41
CA PRO A 127 21.78 -22.04 2.78
C PRO A 127 23.04 -22.89 3.04
N SER A 128 24.13 -22.67 2.29
CA SER A 128 25.38 -23.43 2.51
C SER A 128 26.11 -23.07 3.83
N PHE A 129 25.70 -22.01 4.52
CA PHE A 129 26.26 -21.58 5.81
C PHE A 129 25.37 -21.95 7.00
N GLU A 130 24.22 -22.61 6.77
CA GLU A 130 23.29 -23.03 7.81
C GLU A 130 23.96 -23.90 8.89
N SER A 131 24.84 -24.82 8.48
CA SER A 131 25.59 -25.67 9.41
C SER A 131 26.54 -24.90 10.34
N LYS A 132 26.88 -23.65 10.03
CA LYS A 132 27.68 -22.76 10.87
C LYS A 132 26.84 -21.90 11.81
N MET A 133 25.52 -21.91 11.71
CA MET A 133 24.58 -21.13 12.54
C MET A 133 24.09 -21.94 13.74
N THR A 134 25.01 -22.60 14.46
CA THR A 134 24.66 -23.49 15.58
C THR A 134 24.04 -22.71 16.74
N GLY A 135 22.97 -23.25 17.34
CA GLY A 135 22.30 -22.60 18.48
C GLY A 135 21.41 -21.41 18.11
N VAL A 136 21.17 -21.18 16.82
CA VAL A 136 20.26 -20.15 16.30
C VAL A 136 18.94 -20.80 15.88
N ASP A 137 17.80 -20.12 16.09
CA ASP A 137 16.51 -20.55 15.53
C ASP A 137 16.49 -20.23 14.02
N TYR A 138 17.10 -21.11 13.23
CA TYR A 138 17.30 -20.87 11.82
C TYR A 138 15.97 -20.85 11.04
N LYS A 139 15.72 -19.79 10.26
CA LYS A 139 14.53 -19.66 9.41
C LYS A 139 14.88 -19.69 7.92
N HIS A 140 14.10 -20.39 7.13
CA HIS A 140 14.17 -20.36 5.66
C HIS A 140 13.30 -19.22 5.08
N GLU A 141 13.51 -18.00 5.57
CA GLU A 141 12.79 -16.81 5.13
C GLU A 141 13.73 -15.83 4.45
N ASN A 142 13.23 -15.07 3.48
CA ASN A 142 14.06 -14.13 2.72
C ASN A 142 14.70 -13.06 3.61
N VAL A 143 13.97 -12.56 4.61
CA VAL A 143 14.44 -11.53 5.55
C VAL A 143 13.89 -11.87 6.92
N VAL A 144 14.77 -11.97 7.92
CA VAL A 144 14.41 -12.24 9.30
C VAL A 144 14.82 -11.04 10.15
N VAL A 145 13.86 -10.52 10.91
CA VAL A 145 14.08 -9.41 11.85
C VAL A 145 14.00 -9.98 13.27
N ASN A 146 15.08 -9.85 14.03
CA ASN A 146 15.14 -10.22 15.44
C ASN A 146 15.63 -9.02 16.25
N GLY A 147 14.69 -8.31 16.88
CA GLY A 147 14.96 -7.03 17.55
C GLY A 147 15.53 -6.01 16.56
N LYS A 148 16.78 -5.59 16.78
CA LYS A 148 17.51 -4.67 15.89
C LYS A 148 18.43 -5.36 14.88
N CYS A 149 18.56 -6.68 14.95
CA CYS A 149 19.36 -7.47 14.02
C CYS A 149 18.50 -7.93 12.83
N VAL A 150 18.91 -7.58 11.62
CA VAL A 150 18.23 -7.99 10.37
C VAL A 150 19.14 -8.92 9.58
N THR A 151 18.66 -10.12 9.24
CA THR A 151 19.41 -11.10 8.45
C THR A 151 18.67 -11.50 7.17
N SER A 152 19.42 -11.92 6.15
CA SER A 152 18.89 -12.25 4.82
C SER A 152 19.74 -13.31 4.12
N GLN A 153 19.18 -14.02 3.14
CA GLN A 153 19.75 -15.27 2.63
C GLN A 153 20.82 -15.10 1.54
N GLY A 154 20.73 -14.12 0.65
CA GLY A 154 21.61 -14.07 -0.53
C GLY A 154 21.25 -12.98 -1.53
N PRO A 155 21.92 -12.93 -2.70
CA PRO A 155 21.76 -11.83 -3.65
C PRO A 155 20.32 -11.68 -4.16
N GLY A 156 19.60 -12.80 -4.35
CA GLY A 156 18.18 -12.79 -4.74
C GLY A 156 17.22 -12.19 -3.70
N THR A 157 17.68 -12.01 -2.46
CA THR A 157 16.90 -11.45 -1.34
C THR A 157 17.36 -10.05 -0.93
N ALA A 158 18.42 -9.50 -1.53
CA ALA A 158 18.98 -8.18 -1.20
C ALA A 158 17.95 -7.06 -1.36
N MET A 159 17.15 -7.09 -2.43
CA MET A 159 16.09 -6.11 -2.68
C MET A 159 14.99 -6.16 -1.59
N ALA A 160 14.62 -7.36 -1.14
CA ALA A 160 13.62 -7.52 -0.08
C ALA A 160 14.16 -7.01 1.27
N MET A 161 15.43 -7.30 1.58
CA MET A 161 16.11 -6.80 2.76
C MET A 161 16.21 -5.27 2.73
N GLY A 162 16.60 -4.67 1.60
CA GLY A 162 16.68 -3.23 1.43
C GLY A 162 15.35 -2.53 1.74
N VAL A 163 14.24 -3.02 1.17
CA VAL A 163 12.90 -2.47 1.45
C VAL A 163 12.54 -2.62 2.92
N LYS A 164 12.85 -3.76 3.54
CA LYS A 164 12.58 -3.98 4.96
C LYS A 164 13.41 -3.04 5.85
N LEU A 165 14.65 -2.76 5.49
CA LEU A 165 15.49 -1.80 6.21
C LEU A 165 14.96 -0.37 6.08
N VAL A 166 14.49 0.02 4.88
CA VAL A 166 13.80 1.31 4.69
C VAL A 166 12.54 1.40 5.55
N GLU A 167 11.78 0.31 5.68
CA GLU A 167 10.58 0.25 6.54
C GLU A 167 10.94 0.50 8.01
N LEU A 168 12.01 -0.15 8.50
CA LEU A 168 12.47 -0.05 9.87
C LEU A 168 13.10 1.32 10.20
N LEU A 169 13.71 1.98 9.21
CA LEU A 169 14.40 3.26 9.37
C LEU A 169 13.49 4.48 9.13
N CYS A 170 12.65 4.40 8.09
CA CYS A 170 11.91 5.54 7.54
C CYS A 170 10.39 5.36 7.58
N GLY A 171 9.89 4.21 8.05
CA GLY A 171 8.46 3.93 8.17
C GLY A 171 7.83 3.24 6.96
N HIS A 172 6.62 2.72 7.18
CA HIS A 172 5.91 1.87 6.23
C HIS A 172 5.58 2.55 4.90
N GLU A 173 5.13 3.80 4.94
CA GLU A 173 4.75 4.54 3.73
C GLU A 173 5.95 4.77 2.79
N LYS A 174 7.10 5.13 3.35
CA LYS A 174 8.32 5.32 2.56
C LYS A 174 8.79 4.02 1.94
N ALA A 175 8.76 2.92 2.70
CA ALA A 175 9.08 1.60 2.17
C ALA A 175 8.14 1.17 1.05
N GLN A 176 6.84 1.45 1.18
CA GLN A 176 5.85 1.15 0.13
C GLN A 176 6.10 1.99 -1.14
N SER A 177 6.40 3.28 -0.98
CA SER A 177 6.76 4.16 -2.10
C SER A 177 8.01 3.66 -2.84
N VAL A 178 9.07 3.32 -2.11
CA VAL A 178 10.31 2.75 -2.67
C VAL A 178 10.03 1.41 -3.35
N ALA A 179 9.30 0.52 -2.68
CA ALA A 179 8.90 -0.76 -3.23
C ALA A 179 8.09 -0.61 -4.54
N GLN A 180 7.17 0.36 -4.60
CA GLN A 180 6.40 0.64 -5.81
C GLN A 180 7.29 1.16 -6.94
N GLY A 181 8.22 2.09 -6.65
CA GLY A 181 9.19 2.57 -7.64
C GLY A 181 10.12 1.47 -8.17
N LEU A 182 10.40 0.45 -7.34
CA LEU A 182 11.18 -0.74 -7.69
C LEU A 182 10.34 -1.85 -8.35
N LEU A 183 9.04 -1.65 -8.56
CA LEU A 183 8.09 -2.68 -9.03
C LEU A 183 8.09 -3.94 -8.13
N ASN A 184 8.34 -3.74 -6.84
CA ASN A 184 8.57 -4.75 -5.82
C ASN A 184 7.41 -4.79 -4.81
N THR A 185 6.16 -5.00 -5.24
CA THR A 185 5.04 -5.08 -4.28
C THR A 185 4.83 -6.51 -3.74
N LEU A 186 4.64 -6.63 -2.42
CA LEU A 186 4.62 -7.90 -1.68
C LEU A 186 3.43 -8.82 -2.03
N GLN A 187 2.27 -8.23 -2.34
CA GLN A 187 1.06 -8.95 -2.72
C GLN A 187 1.18 -9.54 -4.13
N GLU A 188 1.80 -8.79 -5.04
CA GLU A 188 2.11 -9.30 -6.39
C GLU A 188 3.16 -10.39 -6.31
N LYS A 189 4.16 -10.29 -5.42
CA LYS A 189 5.13 -11.36 -5.20
C LYS A 189 4.50 -12.68 -4.78
N LYS A 190 3.52 -12.68 -3.87
CA LYS A 190 2.80 -13.91 -3.50
C LYS A 190 2.03 -14.49 -4.68
N LEU A 191 1.34 -13.64 -5.44
CA LEU A 191 0.56 -14.08 -6.61
C LEU A 191 1.45 -14.56 -7.77
N HIS A 192 2.58 -13.89 -7.99
CA HIS A 192 3.63 -14.31 -8.92
C HIS A 192 4.31 -15.61 -8.47
N LEU A 193 4.53 -15.80 -7.17
CA LEU A 193 5.07 -17.05 -6.62
C LEU A 193 4.11 -18.22 -6.86
N ILE A 194 2.81 -18.03 -6.60
CA ILE A 194 1.77 -19.03 -6.90
C ILE A 194 1.78 -19.35 -8.40
N LYS A 195 1.79 -18.32 -9.26
CA LYS A 195 1.88 -18.49 -10.72
C LYS A 195 3.12 -19.30 -11.11
N SER A 196 4.27 -18.98 -10.54
CA SER A 196 5.55 -19.65 -10.81
C SER A 196 5.48 -21.12 -10.42
N ARG A 197 4.95 -21.44 -9.22
CA ARG A 197 4.82 -22.83 -8.74
C ARG A 197 3.85 -23.64 -9.60
N LEU A 198 2.70 -23.08 -9.96
CA LEU A 198 1.74 -23.75 -10.83
C LEU A 198 2.31 -24.01 -12.24
N ASN A 199 3.12 -23.08 -12.75
CA ASN A 199 3.80 -23.28 -14.03
C ASN A 199 4.90 -24.33 -13.93
N GLN A 200 5.71 -24.31 -12.87
CA GLN A 200 6.76 -25.28 -12.63
C GLN A 200 6.19 -26.70 -12.52
N GLU A 201 5.14 -26.89 -11.72
CA GLU A 201 4.50 -28.19 -11.54
C GLU A 201 3.92 -28.73 -12.86
N GLN A 202 3.35 -27.85 -13.70
CA GLN A 202 2.88 -28.24 -15.02
C GLN A 202 4.03 -28.66 -15.95
N VAL A 203 5.14 -27.92 -15.95
CA VAL A 203 6.33 -28.27 -16.75
C VAL A 203 6.91 -29.62 -16.29
N GLU A 204 6.99 -29.84 -14.98
CA GLU A 204 7.45 -31.11 -14.41
C GLU A 204 6.51 -32.27 -14.79
N ASP A 205 5.19 -32.07 -14.74
CA ASP A 205 4.20 -33.07 -15.18
C ASP A 205 4.34 -33.37 -16.69
N ASP A 206 4.51 -32.35 -17.53
CA ASP A 206 4.69 -32.50 -18.98
C ASP A 206 5.98 -33.29 -19.30
N VAL A 207 7.09 -32.99 -18.61
CA VAL A 207 8.37 -33.72 -18.73
C VAL A 207 8.22 -35.18 -18.27
N CYS A 208 7.55 -35.42 -17.14
CA CYS A 208 7.30 -36.78 -16.65
C CYS A 208 6.46 -37.60 -17.64
N ARG A 209 5.44 -37.00 -18.26
CA ARG A 209 4.63 -37.66 -19.29
C ARG A 209 5.43 -38.00 -20.54
N GLN A 210 6.29 -37.09 -21.00
CA GLN A 210 7.17 -37.34 -22.14
C GLN A 210 8.15 -38.50 -21.87
N ASN A 211 8.71 -38.56 -20.66
CA ASN A 211 9.73 -39.57 -20.31
C ASN A 211 9.13 -40.96 -19.98
N TYR A 212 8.00 -41.00 -19.28
CA TYR A 212 7.48 -42.25 -18.70
C TYR A 212 6.20 -42.76 -19.38
N GLY A 213 5.53 -41.92 -20.18
CA GLY A 213 4.27 -42.24 -20.86
C GLY A 213 3.08 -42.43 -19.91
N ASP A 214 1.88 -42.40 -20.49
CA ASP A 214 0.62 -42.38 -19.72
C ASP A 214 0.34 -43.64 -18.90
N LYS A 215 1.02 -44.76 -19.20
CA LYS A 215 0.85 -46.03 -18.47
C LYS A 215 1.58 -46.04 -17.12
N LYS A 216 2.74 -45.38 -17.00
CA LYS A 216 3.50 -45.30 -15.74
C LYS A 216 3.22 -44.00 -14.97
N TRP A 217 2.85 -42.92 -15.66
CA TRP A 217 2.52 -41.63 -15.05
C TRP A 217 1.01 -41.34 -15.09
N ALA A 218 0.23 -42.21 -14.45
CA ALA A 218 -1.23 -42.24 -14.53
C ALA A 218 -1.94 -41.26 -13.55
N ARG A 219 -1.51 -39.99 -13.51
CA ARG A 219 -2.18 -38.92 -12.74
C ARG A 219 -2.99 -37.99 -13.64
N PRO A 220 -4.02 -37.29 -13.12
CA PRO A 220 -4.74 -36.25 -13.85
C PRO A 220 -3.81 -35.16 -14.38
N LEU A 221 -4.13 -34.62 -15.56
CA LEU A 221 -3.37 -33.52 -16.17
C LEU A 221 -3.30 -32.32 -15.22
N SER A 222 -2.10 -31.80 -15.00
CA SER A 222 -1.87 -30.64 -14.13
C SER A 222 -2.62 -29.40 -14.61
N SER A 223 -2.78 -29.23 -15.92
CA SER A 223 -3.59 -28.17 -16.53
C SER A 223 -5.09 -28.27 -16.19
N SER A 224 -5.62 -29.49 -16.07
CA SER A 224 -7.02 -29.75 -15.69
C SER A 224 -7.21 -29.62 -14.19
N PHE A 225 -6.30 -30.22 -13.41
CA PHE A 225 -6.35 -30.21 -11.95
C PHE A 225 -6.23 -28.80 -11.38
N ASN A 226 -5.29 -28.01 -11.91
CA ASN A 226 -5.03 -26.64 -11.44
C ASN A 226 -5.92 -25.58 -12.12
N ARG A 227 -6.90 -25.96 -12.94
CA ARG A 227 -7.74 -25.01 -13.70
C ARG A 227 -8.45 -24.01 -12.78
N LYS A 228 -9.05 -24.49 -11.69
CA LYS A 228 -9.76 -23.63 -10.72
C LYS A 228 -8.80 -22.65 -10.03
N PHE A 229 -7.66 -23.14 -9.54
CA PHE A 229 -6.62 -22.29 -8.94
C PHE A 229 -6.09 -21.22 -9.90
N ARG A 230 -5.89 -21.57 -11.19
CA ARG A 230 -5.49 -20.58 -12.20
C ARG A 230 -6.58 -19.53 -12.43
N ALA A 231 -7.86 -19.93 -12.46
CA ALA A 231 -8.98 -18.99 -12.60
C ALA A 231 -9.05 -18.02 -11.41
N ASP A 232 -8.95 -18.52 -10.19
CA ASP A 232 -8.93 -17.70 -8.97
C ASP A 232 -7.71 -16.75 -8.95
N MET A 233 -6.54 -17.26 -9.34
CA MET A 233 -5.33 -16.45 -9.47
C MET A 233 -5.52 -15.30 -10.47
N TYR A 234 -6.10 -15.56 -11.65
CA TYR A 234 -6.38 -14.51 -12.63
C TYR A 234 -7.41 -13.49 -12.12
N ARG A 235 -8.43 -13.95 -11.40
CA ARG A 235 -9.39 -13.06 -10.73
C ARG A 235 -8.68 -12.15 -9.73
N CYS A 236 -7.81 -12.70 -8.88
CA CYS A 236 -7.00 -11.91 -7.96
C CYS A 236 -6.10 -10.90 -8.68
N PHE A 237 -5.48 -11.28 -9.81
CA PHE A 237 -4.68 -10.34 -10.61
C PHE A 237 -5.54 -9.19 -11.15
N SER A 238 -6.76 -9.46 -11.61
CA SER A 238 -7.68 -8.42 -12.07
C SER A 238 -8.04 -7.46 -10.95
N LEU A 239 -8.44 -8.00 -9.79
CA LEU A 239 -8.80 -7.20 -8.62
C LEU A 239 -7.65 -6.32 -8.13
N VAL A 240 -6.41 -6.84 -8.10
CA VAL A 240 -5.23 -6.04 -7.73
C VAL A 240 -4.98 -4.93 -8.75
N ARG A 241 -5.18 -5.20 -10.05
CA ARG A 241 -5.03 -4.19 -11.10
C ARG A 241 -6.10 -3.09 -11.03
N GLU A 242 -7.35 -3.48 -10.78
CA GLU A 242 -8.46 -2.56 -10.58
C GLU A 242 -8.25 -1.69 -9.34
N ALA A 243 -7.85 -2.29 -8.21
CA ALA A 243 -7.49 -1.58 -6.99
C ALA A 243 -6.37 -0.56 -7.22
N LYS A 244 -5.29 -0.94 -7.94
CA LYS A 244 -4.21 -0.01 -8.30
C LYS A 244 -4.70 1.16 -9.16
N THR A 245 -5.63 0.90 -10.06
CA THR A 245 -6.20 1.94 -10.93
C THR A 245 -7.03 2.91 -10.10
N SER A 246 -7.87 2.39 -9.20
CA SER A 246 -8.65 3.20 -8.24
C SER A 246 -7.76 4.03 -7.31
N ASP A 247 -6.70 3.42 -6.74
CA ASP A 247 -5.72 4.09 -5.90
C ASP A 247 -5.01 5.23 -6.62
N ARG A 248 -4.67 5.01 -7.89
CA ARG A 248 -4.06 6.03 -8.73
C ARG A 248 -5.03 7.18 -8.97
N THR A 249 -6.28 6.90 -9.35
CA THR A 249 -7.29 7.95 -9.56
C THR A 249 -7.52 8.78 -8.29
N ALA A 250 -7.60 8.15 -7.13
CA ALA A 250 -7.75 8.86 -5.85
C ALA A 250 -6.52 9.75 -5.55
N ARG A 251 -5.31 9.24 -5.80
CA ARG A 251 -4.07 10.01 -5.61
C ARG A 251 -3.96 11.18 -6.59
N ASP A 252 -4.29 10.96 -7.85
CA ASP A 252 -4.26 12.00 -8.88
C ASP A 252 -5.26 13.12 -8.52
N LYS A 253 -6.49 12.76 -8.09
CA LYS A 253 -7.48 13.71 -7.56
C LYS A 253 -6.98 14.50 -6.34
N LEU A 254 -6.30 13.85 -5.40
CA LEU A 254 -5.74 14.50 -4.22
C LEU A 254 -4.66 15.53 -4.62
N ASN A 255 -3.76 15.15 -5.51
CA ASN A 255 -2.68 16.02 -5.98
C ASN A 255 -3.22 17.22 -6.76
N GLU A 256 -4.21 17.01 -7.65
CA GLU A 256 -4.84 18.09 -8.43
C GLU A 256 -5.60 19.10 -7.56
N ASN A 257 -6.05 18.71 -6.36
CA ASN A 257 -6.85 19.54 -5.46
C ASN A 257 -6.13 19.83 -4.13
N GLN A 258 -4.81 19.72 -4.10
CA GLN A 258 -4.01 19.94 -2.89
C GLN A 258 -4.19 21.36 -2.36
N GLU A 259 -4.13 22.39 -3.22
CA GLU A 259 -4.31 23.79 -2.83
C GLU A 259 -5.69 24.06 -2.21
N LYS A 260 -6.75 23.45 -2.75
CA LYS A 260 -8.12 23.55 -2.20
C LYS A 260 -8.22 22.91 -0.82
N SER A 261 -7.57 21.77 -0.65
CA SER A 261 -7.54 21.05 0.64
C SER A 261 -6.74 21.83 1.69
N GLU A 262 -5.64 22.46 1.28
CA GLU A 262 -4.86 23.36 2.14
C GLU A 262 -5.67 24.60 2.53
N ALA A 263 -6.43 25.19 1.60
CA ALA A 263 -7.33 26.31 1.90
C ALA A 263 -8.37 25.95 2.97
N LEU A 264 -8.99 24.77 2.89
CA LEU A 264 -9.98 24.28 3.88
C LEU A 264 -9.39 23.99 5.26
N SER A 265 -8.09 23.78 5.36
CA SER A 265 -7.41 23.53 6.66
C SER A 265 -7.00 24.81 7.39
N ARG A 266 -7.16 25.99 6.77
CA ARG A 266 -6.92 27.29 7.41
C ARG A 266 -8.00 27.62 8.43
N ASP A 267 -7.65 28.49 9.37
CA ASP A 267 -8.59 28.98 10.37
C ASP A 267 -9.63 29.93 9.76
N LYS A 268 -10.80 29.98 10.40
CA LYS A 268 -11.93 30.81 9.94
C LYS A 268 -11.54 32.29 9.79
N ALA A 269 -10.71 32.84 10.69
CA ALA A 269 -10.33 34.25 10.65
C ALA A 269 -9.49 34.59 9.41
N SER A 270 -8.59 33.70 8.99
CA SER A 270 -7.81 33.87 7.75
C SER A 270 -8.71 33.80 6.51
N LEU A 271 -9.65 32.87 6.48
CA LEU A 271 -10.61 32.74 5.36
C LEU A 271 -11.56 33.94 5.27
N ASP A 272 -12.01 34.47 6.41
CA ASP A 272 -12.86 35.67 6.47
C ASP A 272 -12.10 36.93 5.99
N HIS A 273 -10.77 36.98 6.13
CA HIS A 273 -9.94 38.10 5.67
C HIS A 273 -9.68 38.09 4.15
N GLU A 274 -9.62 36.90 3.53
CA GLU A 274 -9.52 36.75 2.07
C GLU A 274 -10.85 37.03 1.35
N LEU A 275 -11.96 37.05 2.10
CA LEU A 275 -13.30 37.25 1.58
C LEU A 275 -13.60 38.75 1.36
N PRO A 276 -13.86 39.21 0.12
CA PRO A 276 -14.06 40.64 -0.15
C PRO A 276 -15.22 41.26 0.64
N GLU A 277 -15.00 42.40 1.30
CA GLU A 277 -16.00 43.11 2.10
C GLU A 277 -17.10 43.75 1.24
N LEU A 278 -18.36 43.59 1.66
CA LEU A 278 -19.52 44.21 1.01
C LEU A 278 -19.87 45.52 1.72
N GLN A 279 -19.93 46.63 0.97
CA GLN A 279 -20.23 47.96 1.53
C GLN A 279 -21.72 48.19 1.83
N GLN A 280 -22.66 47.45 1.22
CA GLN A 280 -24.10 47.49 1.53
C GLN A 280 -24.80 46.16 1.23
N ASN A 281 -25.68 45.71 2.12
CA ASN A 281 -26.63 44.61 1.85
C ASN A 281 -27.80 45.15 1.02
N ASN A 282 -27.79 44.97 -0.29
CA ASN A 282 -28.90 45.43 -1.13
C ASN A 282 -30.14 44.54 -0.95
N PHE A 283 -31.22 45.17 -0.47
CA PHE A 283 -32.48 44.56 -0.03
C PHE A 283 -33.40 44.07 -1.17
N SER A 284 -32.96 44.10 -2.43
CA SER A 284 -33.83 43.94 -3.62
C SER A 284 -34.24 42.49 -3.94
N CYS A 285 -33.60 41.46 -3.38
CA CYS A 285 -33.83 40.04 -3.72
C CYS A 285 -34.42 39.21 -2.57
N LYS A 286 -35.05 39.83 -1.57
CA LYS A 286 -35.52 39.12 -0.36
C LYS A 286 -36.51 37.99 -0.65
N GLU A 287 -37.43 38.20 -1.59
CA GLU A 287 -38.45 37.21 -1.96
C GLU A 287 -37.83 36.01 -2.70
N GLU A 288 -36.89 36.26 -3.61
CA GLU A 288 -36.15 35.22 -4.33
C GLU A 288 -35.25 34.41 -3.39
N ILE A 289 -34.56 35.08 -2.45
CA ILE A 289 -33.73 34.41 -1.44
C ILE A 289 -34.59 33.52 -0.55
N ALA A 290 -35.77 34.00 -0.12
CA ALA A 290 -36.70 33.20 0.69
C ALA A 290 -37.22 31.97 -0.08
N CYS A 291 -37.54 32.14 -1.36
CA CYS A 291 -37.98 31.05 -2.25
C CYS A 291 -36.89 29.98 -2.41
N VAL A 292 -35.66 30.38 -2.73
CA VAL A 292 -34.51 29.47 -2.89
C VAL A 292 -34.17 28.77 -1.57
N SER A 293 -34.18 29.50 -0.44
CA SER A 293 -33.89 28.92 0.89
C SER A 293 -34.92 27.88 1.31
N SER A 294 -36.21 28.10 1.00
CA SER A 294 -37.29 27.14 1.24
C SER A 294 -37.08 25.86 0.43
N LEU A 295 -36.72 26.00 -0.86
CA LEU A 295 -36.43 24.85 -1.73
C LEU A 295 -35.21 24.06 -1.27
N PHE A 296 -34.14 24.72 -0.81
CA PHE A 296 -32.98 24.02 -0.23
C PHE A 296 -33.34 23.27 1.06
N SER A 297 -34.15 23.88 1.95
CA SER A 297 -34.65 23.21 3.15
C SER A 297 -35.50 21.97 2.82
N HIS A 298 -36.24 22.02 1.71
CA HIS A 298 -37.00 20.87 1.21
C HIS A 298 -36.08 19.77 0.66
N LEU A 299 -35.04 20.16 -0.07
CA LEU A 299 -34.02 19.24 -0.59
C LEU A 299 -33.24 18.55 0.53
N GLU A 300 -32.85 19.28 1.58
CA GLU A 300 -32.16 18.71 2.75
C GLU A 300 -32.98 17.62 3.43
N ARG A 301 -34.27 17.87 3.67
CA ARG A 301 -35.19 16.86 4.21
C ARG A 301 -35.28 15.62 3.32
N HIS A 302 -35.30 15.81 2.01
CA HIS A 302 -35.34 14.71 1.06
C HIS A 302 -34.02 13.92 0.99
N VAL A 303 -32.87 14.58 1.14
CA VAL A 303 -31.57 13.90 1.26
C VAL A 303 -31.52 13.05 2.53
N GLN A 304 -32.05 13.55 3.64
CA GLN A 304 -32.21 12.78 4.88
C GLN A 304 -33.14 11.57 4.69
N GLU A 305 -34.26 11.73 4.00
CA GLU A 305 -35.17 10.64 3.66
C GLU A 305 -34.48 9.57 2.80
N LYS A 306 -33.69 9.98 1.79
CA LYS A 306 -32.87 9.07 0.99
C LYS A 306 -31.91 8.26 1.85
N HIS A 307 -31.22 8.90 2.80
CA HIS A 307 -30.33 8.19 3.74
C HIS A 307 -31.10 7.20 4.62
N HIS A 308 -32.31 7.57 5.07
CA HIS A 308 -33.15 6.68 5.85
C HIS A 308 -33.59 5.45 5.06
N VAL A 309 -34.01 5.62 3.80
CA VAL A 309 -34.35 4.48 2.91
C VAL A 309 -33.15 3.57 2.67
N LEU A 310 -31.95 4.14 2.48
CA LEU A 310 -30.72 3.36 2.33
C LEU A 310 -30.36 2.58 3.61
N TYR A 311 -30.58 3.19 4.77
CA TYR A 311 -30.41 2.53 6.06
C TYR A 311 -31.41 1.39 6.24
N ASP A 312 -32.70 1.64 5.99
CA ASP A 312 -33.77 0.65 6.05
C ASP A 312 -33.46 -0.53 5.12
N PHE A 313 -33.01 -0.26 3.89
CA PHE A 313 -32.64 -1.29 2.94
C PHE A 313 -31.47 -2.14 3.44
N ARG A 314 -30.39 -1.53 3.94
CA ARG A 314 -29.25 -2.27 4.49
C ARG A 314 -29.64 -3.10 5.71
N HIS A 315 -30.47 -2.54 6.59
CA HIS A 315 -30.93 -3.23 7.78
C HIS A 315 -31.86 -4.40 7.43
N SER A 316 -32.81 -4.21 6.52
CA SER A 316 -33.70 -5.26 6.04
C SER A 316 -32.95 -6.34 5.27
N TYR A 317 -31.95 -5.96 4.46
CA TYR A 317 -31.11 -6.91 3.73
C TYR A 317 -30.24 -7.77 4.67
N ASN A 318 -29.62 -7.16 5.67
CA ASN A 318 -28.77 -7.88 6.63
C ASN A 318 -29.55 -8.80 7.57
N ASN A 319 -30.82 -8.46 7.84
CA ASN A 319 -31.72 -9.25 8.69
C ASN A 319 -32.72 -10.07 7.88
N PHE A 320 -32.54 -10.15 6.55
CA PHE A 320 -33.42 -10.91 5.69
C PHE A 320 -33.20 -12.40 5.97
N ASP A 321 -34.22 -13.03 6.55
CA ASP A 321 -34.24 -14.47 6.81
C ASP A 321 -35.46 -15.08 6.14
N ALA A 322 -35.24 -15.67 4.96
CA ALA A 322 -36.26 -16.40 4.21
C ALA A 322 -36.54 -17.81 4.76
N LEU A 323 -35.72 -18.31 5.72
CA LEU A 323 -35.87 -19.67 6.25
C LEU A 323 -37.26 -19.94 6.86
N PRO A 324 -37.89 -19.04 7.65
CA PRO A 324 -39.21 -19.27 8.21
C PRO A 324 -40.32 -19.37 7.16
N GLU A 325 -40.30 -18.53 6.12
CA GLU A 325 -41.29 -18.58 5.04
C GLU A 325 -41.10 -19.81 4.15
N LEU A 326 -39.86 -20.14 3.80
CA LEU A 326 -39.50 -21.36 3.06
C LEU A 326 -39.90 -22.65 3.78
N LEU A 327 -39.89 -22.66 5.11
CA LEU A 327 -40.30 -23.81 5.93
C LEU A 327 -41.81 -23.86 6.20
N SER A 328 -42.52 -22.72 6.13
CA SER A 328 -43.96 -22.62 6.36
C SER A 328 -44.82 -22.85 5.10
N GLY A 329 -44.19 -22.81 3.91
CA GLY A 329 -44.85 -23.09 2.64
C GLY A 329 -45.50 -24.47 2.61
N LYS A 330 -46.83 -24.51 2.45
CA LYS A 330 -47.61 -25.74 2.18
C LYS A 330 -47.14 -26.37 0.86
N ASN A 331 -46.11 -27.22 0.91
CA ASN A 331 -45.72 -28.31 0.01
C ASN A 331 -44.19 -28.41 -0.05
N ALA A 332 -43.63 -29.30 0.77
CA ALA A 332 -42.20 -29.64 0.78
C ALA A 332 -41.80 -30.33 -0.53
N GLY A 333 -41.24 -29.55 -1.47
CA GLY A 333 -40.60 -30.05 -2.70
C GLY A 333 -39.55 -29.06 -3.21
N ALA A 334 -38.35 -29.56 -3.52
CA ALA A 334 -37.15 -28.77 -3.84
C ALA A 334 -37.24 -27.87 -5.10
N VAL A 335 -38.26 -28.04 -5.95
CA VAL A 335 -38.46 -27.22 -7.16
C VAL A 335 -39.28 -25.96 -6.86
N PHE A 336 -40.08 -25.96 -5.79
CA PHE A 336 -40.89 -24.81 -5.38
C PHE A 336 -40.14 -23.84 -4.44
N THR A 337 -39.06 -24.29 -3.81
CA THR A 337 -38.24 -23.48 -2.88
C THR A 337 -37.49 -22.37 -3.59
N ASP A 338 -36.93 -22.62 -4.79
CA ASP A 338 -36.25 -21.58 -5.56
C ASP A 338 -37.22 -20.51 -6.06
N THR A 339 -38.43 -20.91 -6.48
CA THR A 339 -39.46 -19.97 -6.92
C THR A 339 -40.05 -19.15 -5.77
N ALA A 340 -40.16 -19.73 -4.57
CA ALA A 340 -40.63 -19.02 -3.37
C ALA A 340 -39.56 -18.03 -2.88
N PHE A 341 -38.29 -18.44 -2.85
CA PHE A 341 -37.17 -17.58 -2.49
C PHE A 341 -37.01 -16.39 -3.44
N GLU A 342 -37.08 -16.63 -4.76
CA GLU A 342 -37.03 -15.53 -5.73
C GLU A 342 -38.27 -14.63 -5.65
N ALA A 343 -39.45 -15.16 -5.29
CA ALA A 343 -40.64 -14.34 -5.07
C ALA A 343 -40.53 -13.43 -3.84
N GLU A 344 -39.96 -13.94 -2.73
CA GLU A 344 -39.75 -13.18 -1.50
C GLU A 344 -38.68 -12.08 -1.69
N LYS A 345 -37.57 -12.44 -2.35
CA LYS A 345 -36.55 -11.49 -2.79
C LYS A 345 -37.11 -10.43 -3.75
N GLN A 346 -37.98 -10.82 -4.68
CA GLN A 346 -38.63 -9.89 -5.59
C GLN A 346 -39.59 -8.95 -4.84
N SER A 347 -40.35 -9.46 -3.87
CA SER A 347 -41.24 -8.63 -3.03
C SER A 347 -40.45 -7.57 -2.24
N LEU A 348 -39.31 -7.96 -1.64
CA LEU A 348 -38.40 -7.03 -0.96
C LEU A 348 -37.84 -5.99 -1.95
N CYS A 349 -37.35 -6.42 -3.12
CA CYS A 349 -36.87 -5.52 -4.16
C CYS A 349 -37.96 -4.54 -4.62
N ASP A 350 -39.19 -5.02 -4.86
CA ASP A 350 -40.31 -4.23 -5.36
C ASP A 350 -40.76 -3.15 -4.36
N GLU A 351 -40.66 -3.41 -3.05
CA GLU A 351 -40.96 -2.43 -2.00
C GLU A 351 -39.99 -1.25 -2.07
N PHE A 352 -38.68 -1.54 -2.11
CA PHE A 352 -37.65 -0.52 -2.14
C PHE A 352 -37.54 0.17 -3.51
N GLU A 353 -37.75 -0.54 -4.61
CA GLU A 353 -37.74 0.04 -5.95
C GLU A 353 -38.83 1.11 -6.13
N ARG A 354 -40.03 0.88 -5.57
CA ARG A 354 -41.10 1.88 -5.55
C ARG A 354 -40.71 3.12 -4.74
N ARG A 355 -40.14 2.94 -3.54
CA ARG A 355 -39.68 4.05 -2.68
C ARG A 355 -38.56 4.85 -3.35
N ILE A 356 -37.55 4.16 -3.90
CA ILE A 356 -36.42 4.77 -4.61
C ILE A 356 -36.90 5.52 -5.87
N SER A 357 -37.80 4.92 -6.66
CA SER A 357 -38.36 5.57 -7.86
C SER A 357 -39.12 6.84 -7.53
N SER A 358 -39.87 6.85 -6.41
CA SER A 358 -40.56 8.05 -5.91
C SER A 358 -39.57 9.14 -5.53
N ILE A 359 -38.54 8.80 -4.75
CA ILE A 359 -37.46 9.70 -4.33
C ILE A 359 -36.75 10.31 -5.55
N CYS A 360 -36.35 9.49 -6.52
CA CYS A 360 -35.69 9.98 -7.74
C CYS A 360 -36.59 10.86 -8.63
N LYS A 361 -37.92 10.69 -8.58
CA LYS A 361 -38.86 11.57 -9.28
C LYS A 361 -38.99 12.91 -8.56
N LEU A 362 -39.11 12.90 -7.23
CA LEU A 362 -39.19 14.11 -6.43
C LEU A 362 -37.90 14.92 -6.51
N GLU A 363 -36.73 14.27 -6.43
CA GLU A 363 -35.41 14.90 -6.58
C GLU A 363 -35.29 15.63 -7.92
N ARG A 364 -35.67 14.99 -9.03
CA ARG A 364 -35.66 15.62 -10.36
C ARG A 364 -36.58 16.84 -10.42
N TYR A 365 -37.78 16.74 -9.84
CA TYR A 365 -38.70 17.86 -9.78
C TYR A 365 -38.14 19.03 -8.96
N MET A 366 -37.61 18.76 -7.77
CA MET A 366 -37.03 19.79 -6.91
C MET A 366 -35.81 20.46 -7.53
N LEU A 367 -34.91 19.71 -8.16
CA LEU A 367 -33.75 20.26 -8.88
C LEU A 367 -34.20 21.20 -10.01
N GLN A 368 -35.25 20.83 -10.77
CA GLN A 368 -35.80 21.71 -11.80
C GLN A 368 -36.36 23.01 -11.22
N GLU A 369 -37.08 22.95 -10.10
CA GLU A 369 -37.62 24.14 -9.44
C GLU A 369 -36.52 25.02 -8.83
N ILE A 370 -35.47 24.41 -8.26
CA ILE A 370 -34.28 25.13 -7.77
C ILE A 370 -33.58 25.85 -8.91
N VAL A 371 -33.36 25.19 -10.06
CA VAL A 371 -32.73 25.82 -11.23
C VAL A 371 -33.56 27.02 -11.72
N LYS A 372 -34.89 26.88 -11.78
CA LYS A 372 -35.78 27.99 -12.17
C LYS A 372 -35.75 29.14 -11.16
N ALA A 373 -35.78 28.84 -9.86
CA ALA A 373 -35.72 29.83 -8.79
C ALA A 373 -34.37 30.56 -8.80
N ASN A 374 -33.27 29.82 -8.99
CA ASN A 374 -31.93 30.37 -9.10
C ASN A 374 -31.77 31.26 -10.34
N ALA A 375 -32.36 30.89 -11.48
CA ALA A 375 -32.35 31.74 -12.67
C ALA A 375 -33.06 33.08 -12.45
N ARG A 376 -34.18 33.08 -11.69
CA ARG A 376 -34.89 34.32 -11.30
C ARG A 376 -34.06 35.17 -10.35
N PHE A 377 -33.36 34.53 -9.42
CA PHE A 377 -32.43 35.21 -8.51
C PHE A 377 -31.27 35.85 -9.27
N GLU A 378 -30.57 35.11 -10.13
CA GLU A 378 -29.45 35.62 -10.93
C GLU A 378 -29.88 36.76 -11.88
N ALA A 379 -31.13 36.74 -12.38
CA ALA A 379 -31.67 37.84 -13.21
C ALA A 379 -31.90 39.15 -12.43
N LYS A 380 -32.13 39.08 -11.11
CA LYS A 380 -32.37 40.26 -10.24
C LYS A 380 -31.15 40.68 -9.43
N LYS A 381 -30.15 39.80 -9.35
CA LYS A 381 -28.89 40.03 -8.64
C LYS A 381 -28.08 41.12 -9.34
N GLU A 382 -27.67 42.13 -8.58
CA GLU A 382 -26.74 43.14 -9.08
C GLU A 382 -25.35 42.53 -9.33
N ILE A 383 -24.78 42.83 -10.50
CA ILE A 383 -23.48 42.31 -10.91
C ILE A 383 -22.41 43.35 -10.55
N SER A 384 -21.89 43.26 -9.33
CA SER A 384 -20.66 43.98 -8.93
C SER A 384 -19.44 43.09 -9.11
N HIS A 385 -18.29 43.69 -9.43
CA HIS A 385 -17.00 43.00 -9.49
C HIS A 385 -16.70 42.23 -8.19
N VAL A 386 -16.94 42.89 -7.05
CA VAL A 386 -16.72 42.35 -5.70
C VAL A 386 -17.62 41.13 -5.43
N LEU A 387 -18.88 41.15 -5.91
CA LEU A 387 -19.80 40.02 -5.76
C LEU A 387 -19.37 38.82 -6.61
N ARG A 388 -18.80 39.06 -7.78
CA ARG A 388 -18.28 38.00 -8.65
C ARG A 388 -17.04 37.34 -8.04
N GLU A 389 -16.10 38.12 -7.53
CA GLU A 389 -14.91 37.60 -6.85
C GLU A 389 -15.29 36.79 -5.59
N ARG A 390 -16.23 37.31 -4.79
CA ARG A 390 -16.74 36.62 -3.62
C ARG A 390 -17.44 35.29 -3.98
N GLN A 391 -18.22 35.26 -5.04
CA GLN A 391 -18.84 34.03 -5.54
C GLN A 391 -17.80 33.01 -6.01
N THR A 392 -16.78 33.44 -6.75
CA THR A 392 -15.69 32.56 -7.21
C THR A 392 -14.93 31.95 -6.04
N PHE A 393 -14.63 32.74 -5.00
CA PHE A 393 -13.95 32.25 -3.80
C PHE A 393 -14.81 31.23 -3.01
N LEU A 394 -16.10 31.51 -2.81
CA LEU A 394 -17.00 30.57 -2.12
C LEU A 394 -17.20 29.28 -2.92
N GLN A 395 -17.29 29.37 -4.26
CA GLN A 395 -17.35 28.19 -5.11
C GLN A 395 -16.06 27.37 -5.03
N TYR A 396 -14.90 28.02 -4.99
CA TYR A 396 -13.61 27.36 -4.83
C TYR A 396 -13.52 26.54 -3.53
N LEU A 397 -14.01 27.10 -2.41
CA LEU A 397 -14.08 26.39 -1.13
C LEU A 397 -15.08 25.24 -1.16
N ASN A 398 -16.27 25.44 -1.76
CA ASN A 398 -17.27 24.39 -1.90
C ASN A 398 -16.75 23.21 -2.73
N ASP A 399 -16.12 23.49 -3.88
CA ASP A 399 -15.50 22.46 -4.71
C ASP A 399 -14.43 21.67 -3.92
N GLY A 400 -13.68 22.36 -3.05
CA GLY A 400 -12.72 21.71 -2.15
C GLY A 400 -13.39 20.75 -1.18
N ALA A 401 -14.53 21.15 -0.61
CA ALA A 401 -15.28 20.34 0.35
C ALA A 401 -15.86 19.09 -0.32
N ASP A 402 -16.44 19.24 -1.53
CA ASP A 402 -16.95 18.13 -2.33
C ASP A 402 -15.85 17.11 -2.67
N VAL A 403 -14.65 17.59 -3.04
CA VAL A 403 -13.49 16.73 -3.32
C VAL A 403 -13.03 16.01 -2.05
N PHE A 404 -13.01 16.70 -0.90
CA PHE A 404 -12.67 16.08 0.37
C PHE A 404 -13.64 14.96 0.74
N GLU A 405 -14.96 15.18 0.62
CA GLU A 405 -15.97 14.15 0.89
C GLU A 405 -15.82 12.94 -0.04
N GLN A 406 -15.58 13.17 -1.34
CA GLN A 406 -15.33 12.08 -2.30
C GLN A 406 -14.09 11.27 -1.93
N LEU A 407 -12.98 11.94 -1.59
CA LEU A 407 -11.74 11.27 -1.19
C LEU A 407 -11.91 10.51 0.13
N HIS A 408 -12.62 11.11 1.09
CA HIS A 408 -12.95 10.46 2.35
C HIS A 408 -13.79 9.19 2.13
N SER A 409 -14.82 9.26 1.27
CA SER A 409 -15.61 8.08 0.89
C SER A 409 -14.76 6.98 0.26
N HIS A 410 -13.86 7.33 -0.66
CA HIS A 410 -12.93 6.38 -1.29
C HIS A 410 -11.99 5.71 -0.26
N VAL A 411 -11.61 6.41 0.80
CA VAL A 411 -10.75 5.86 1.88
C VAL A 411 -11.56 4.99 2.84
N GLU A 412 -12.77 5.40 3.21
CA GLU A 412 -13.64 4.62 4.10
C GLU A 412 -14.12 3.32 3.45
N GLU A 413 -14.46 3.31 2.15
CA GLU A 413 -14.77 2.08 1.41
C GLU A 413 -13.62 1.06 1.48
N LYS A 414 -12.37 1.51 1.47
CA LYS A 414 -11.21 0.62 1.65
C LYS A 414 -11.08 0.05 3.06
N LYS A 415 -11.56 0.76 4.08
CA LYS A 415 -11.52 0.27 5.47
C LYS A 415 -12.60 -0.76 5.74
N VAL A 416 -13.80 -0.59 5.18
CA VAL A 416 -14.94 -1.52 5.34
C VAL A 416 -14.69 -2.87 4.65
N LEU A 417 -13.83 -2.91 3.63
CA LEU A 417 -13.45 -4.13 2.91
C LEU A 417 -12.27 -4.90 3.55
N ARG A 418 -11.69 -4.40 4.64
CA ARG A 418 -10.65 -5.08 5.44
C ARG A 418 -11.27 -5.70 6.68
#